data_AF-A0A971Q0C0-F1
#
_entry.id   AF-A0A971Q0C0-F1
#
_cell.length_a   1.000
_cell.length_b   1.000
_cell.length_c   1.000
_cell.angle_alpha   90.00
_cell.angle_beta   90.00
_cell.angle_gamma   90.00
#
_symmetry.space_group_name_H-M   'P 1'
#
loop_
_entity.id
_entity.type
_entity.pdbx_description
1 polymer ?
#
loop_
_entity_poly.entity_id
_entity_poly.type
_entity_poly.pdbx_seq_one_letter_code
_entity_poly.pdbx_strand_id
1 'polypeptide(L)' 'MDDVQKICQLISTANMVNIESRKAHVETVKQDVKARDDKVKGDICPWCGATLIKRQGKYGSFKGCSTYPKCKFTFRG' A
#
# COMPACT_ATOMS: atom_id res chain seq x y z
N MET A 1 25.17 -33.47 13.35
CA MET A 1 23.80 -33.79 12.87
C MET A 1 22.73 -32.93 13.54
N ASP A 2 23.03 -32.29 14.68
CA ASP A 2 22.08 -31.49 15.48
C ASP A 2 21.82 -30.07 14.92
N ASP A 3 22.84 -29.42 14.36
CA ASP A 3 22.74 -28.02 13.91
C ASP A 3 21.81 -27.84 12.70
N VAL A 4 21.83 -28.79 11.76
CA VAL A 4 20.91 -28.80 10.61
C VAL A 4 19.46 -28.89 11.10
N GLN A 5 19.22 -29.71 12.13
CA GLN A 5 17.89 -29.91 12.70
C GLN A 5 17.40 -28.66 13.45
N LYS A 6 18.30 -27.98 14.18
CA LYS A 6 18.04 -26.68 14.81
C LYS A 6 17.74 -25.59 13.78
N ILE A 7 18.50 -25.52 12.69
CA ILE A 7 18.26 -24.57 11.60
C ILE A 7 16.90 -24.82 10.97
N CYS A 8 16.56 -26.08 10.67
CA CYS A 8 15.25 -26.43 10.13
C CYS A 8 14.11 -26.05 11.09
N GLN A 9 14.23 -26.30 12.40
CA GLN A 9 13.22 -25.89 13.38
C GLN A 9 13.05 -24.37 13.45
N LEU A 10 14.14 -23.60 13.42
CA LEU A 10 14.09 -22.13 13.40
C LEU A 10 13.39 -21.61 12.15
N ILE A 11 13.70 -22.18 10.97
CA ILE A 11 13.06 -21.81 9.72
C ILE A 11 11.57 -22.18 9.75
N SER A 12 11.22 -23.37 10.23
CA SER A 12 9.83 -23.84 10.32
C SER A 12 8.99 -23.02 11.31
N THR A 13 9.59 -22.54 12.40
CA THR A 13 8.90 -21.70 13.40
C THR A 13 8.79 -20.24 12.98
N ALA A 14 9.79 -19.71 12.26
CA ALA A 14 9.77 -18.34 11.73
C ALA A 14 8.89 -18.20 10.47
N ASN A 15 8.82 -19.24 9.64
CA ASN A 15 7.94 -19.24 8.49
C ASN A 15 6.51 -19.49 8.94
N MET A 16 5.70 -18.43 9.01
CA MET A 16 4.26 -18.54 9.24
C MET A 16 3.57 -19.21 8.04
N VAL A 17 3.56 -20.55 8.00
CA VAL A 17 3.05 -21.37 6.88
C VAL A 17 1.51 -21.43 6.83
N ASN A 18 0.79 -20.79 7.76
CA ASN A 18 -0.66 -20.90 7.79
C ASN A 18 -1.28 -20.16 6.59
N ILE A 19 -1.94 -20.93 5.72
CA ILE A 19 -2.71 -20.44 4.57
C ILE A 19 -3.69 -19.35 5.00
N GLU A 20 -4.27 -19.45 6.19
CA GLU A 20 -5.16 -18.45 6.78
C GLU A 20 -4.42 -17.16 7.08
N SER A 21 -3.22 -17.21 7.68
CA SER A 21 -2.40 -16.02 7.93
C SER A 21 -2.02 -15.32 6.62
N ARG A 22 -1.68 -16.09 5.58
CA ARG A 22 -1.42 -15.54 4.24
C ARG A 22 -2.69 -14.94 3.62
N LYS A 23 -3.84 -15.62 3.73
CA LYS A 23 -5.14 -15.09 3.28
C LYS A 23 -5.50 -13.79 3.99
N ALA A 24 -5.35 -13.75 5.31
CA ALA A 24 -5.61 -12.57 6.12
C ALA A 24 -4.72 -11.40 5.69
N HIS A 25 -3.41 -11.63 5.53
CA HIS A 25 -2.49 -10.61 5.01
C HIS A 25 -2.95 -10.08 3.64
N VAL A 26 -3.24 -10.97 2.69
CA VAL A 26 -3.69 -10.59 1.35
C VAL A 26 -5.00 -9.80 1.41
N GLU A 27 -5.93 -10.20 2.26
CA GLU A 27 -7.21 -9.52 2.44
C GLU A 27 -7.03 -8.12 3.03
N THR A 28 -6.19 -7.96 4.05
CA THR A 28 -5.84 -6.65 4.61
C THR A 28 -5.20 -5.75 3.55
N VAL A 29 -4.24 -6.26 2.76
CA VAL A 29 -3.61 -5.48 1.68
C VAL A 29 -4.64 -5.05 0.63
N LYS A 30 -5.56 -5.93 0.24
CA LYS A 30 -6.64 -5.59 -0.71
C LYS A 30 -7.53 -4.48 -0.17
N GLN A 31 -7.91 -4.55 1.11
CA GLN A 31 -8.73 -3.53 1.76
C GLN A 31 -8.02 -2.18 1.82
N ASP A 32 -6.73 -2.17 2.15
CA ASP A 32 -5.92 -0.94 2.18
C ASP A 32 -5.76 -0.31 0.79
N VAL A 33 -5.53 -1.13 -0.24
CA VAL A 33 -5.45 -0.65 -1.64
C VAL A 33 -6.79 -0.06 -2.06
N LYS A 34 -7.90 -0.74 -1.77
CA LYS A 34 -9.25 -0.27 -2.10
C LYS A 34 -9.56 1.06 -1.39
N ALA A 35 -9.29 1.15 -0.09
CA ALA A 35 -9.52 2.38 0.68
C ALA A 35 -8.71 3.58 0.15
N ARG A 36 -7.49 3.36 -0.35
CA ARG A 36 -6.69 4.40 -1.01
C ARG A 36 -7.29 4.83 -2.33
N ASP A 37 -7.74 3.88 -3.15
CA ASP A 37 -8.39 4.15 -4.45
C ASP A 37 -9.71 4.92 -4.26
N ASP A 38 -10.53 4.52 -3.30
CA ASP A 38 -11.79 5.20 -2.96
C ASP A 38 -11.56 6.66 -2.53
N LYS A 39 -10.51 6.92 -1.71
CA LYS A 39 -10.11 8.30 -1.37
C LYS A 39 -9.72 9.09 -2.62
N VAL A 40 -8.93 8.51 -3.51
CA VAL A 40 -8.49 9.17 -4.75
C VAL A 40 -9.67 9.46 -5.70
N LYS A 41 -10.64 8.55 -5.79
CA LYS A 41 -11.88 8.74 -6.54
C LYS A 41 -12.72 9.89 -5.98
N GLY A 42 -12.78 10.00 -4.65
CA GLY A 42 -13.42 11.11 -3.94
C GLY A 42 -12.60 12.41 -3.89
N ASP A 43 -11.52 12.54 -4.67
CA ASP A 43 -10.62 13.69 -4.66
C ASP A 43 -10.01 14.00 -3.28
N ILE A 44 -9.73 12.97 -2.48
CA ILE A 44 -9.09 13.05 -1.17
C ILE A 44 -7.69 12.43 -1.25
N CYS A 45 -6.68 13.14 -0.75
CA CYS A 45 -5.31 12.63 -0.71
C CYS A 45 -5.19 11.51 0.34
N PRO A 46 -4.73 10.30 -0.04
CA PRO A 46 -4.60 9.19 0.91
C PRO A 46 -3.45 9.37 1.91
N TRP A 47 -2.54 10.32 1.68
CA TRP A 47 -1.39 10.57 2.56
C TRP A 47 -1.66 11.64 3.62
N CYS A 48 -2.33 12.74 3.25
CA CYS A 48 -2.54 13.87 4.16
C CYS A 48 -4.00 14.29 4.34
N GLY A 49 -4.94 13.65 3.64
CA GLY A 49 -6.37 13.96 3.73
C GLY A 49 -6.83 15.23 3.02
N ALA A 50 -5.91 16.07 2.51
CA ALA A 50 -6.27 17.26 1.75
C ALA A 50 -6.83 16.93 0.35
N THR A 51 -7.52 17.88 -0.28
CA THR A 51 -8.15 17.66 -1.59
C THR A 51 -7.11 17.42 -2.69
N LEU A 52 -7.41 16.49 -3.60
CA LEU A 52 -6.69 16.28 -4.85
C LEU A 52 -7.27 17.17 -5.94
N ILE A 53 -6.40 17.81 -6.70
CA ILE A 53 -6.79 18.69 -7.80
C ILE A 53 -6.22 18.17 -9.11
N LYS A 54 -6.98 18.30 -10.20
CA LYS A 54 -6.50 17.99 -11.55
C LYS A 54 -5.48 19.05 -11.98
N ARG A 55 -4.28 18.61 -12.36
CA ARG A 55 -3.17 19.43 -12.86
C ARG A 55 -2.75 18.93 -14.24
N GLN A 56 -2.20 19.81 -15.06
CA GLN A 56 -1.63 19.46 -16.36
C GLN A 56 -0.10 19.38 -16.23
N GLY A 57 0.49 18.29 -16.69
CA GLY A 57 1.94 18.12 -16.76
C GLY A 57 2.40 17.79 -18.17
N LYS A 58 3.71 17.63 -18.34
CA LYS A 58 4.35 17.30 -19.63
C LYS A 58 3.75 16.06 -20.32
N TYR A 59 3.29 15.09 -19.53
CA TYR A 59 2.76 13.80 -20.02
C TYR A 59 1.24 13.71 -19.93
N GLY A 60 0.54 14.84 -19.81
CA GLY A 60 -0.92 14.89 -19.66
C GLY A 60 -1.40 15.21 -18.25
N SER A 61 -2.71 15.08 -18.04
CA SER A 61 -3.36 15.46 -16.79
C SER A 61 -3.13 14.43 -15.68
N PHE A 62 -3.01 14.90 -14.45
CA PHE A 62 -2.86 14.04 -13.27
C PHE A 62 -3.57 14.68 -12.06
N LYS A 63 -3.90 13.89 -11.04
CA LYS A 63 -4.39 14.41 -9.76
C LYS A 63 -3.20 14.67 -8.84
N GLY A 64 -3.05 15.90 -8.34
CA GLY A 64 -1.99 16.27 -7.39
C GLY A 64 -2.58 16.82 -6.10
N CYS A 65 -1.90 16.61 -4.98
CA CYS A 65 -2.35 17.18 -3.70
C CYS A 65 -2.42 18.72 -3.75
N SER A 66 -3.48 19.29 -3.17
CA SER A 66 -3.64 20.75 -3.02
C SER A 66 -2.54 21.37 -2.13
N THR A 67 -2.03 20.63 -1.15
CA THR A 67 -1.02 21.10 -0.19
C THR A 67 0.43 20.96 -0.67
N TYR A 68 0.66 20.70 -1.96
CA TYR A 68 2.01 20.76 -2.55
C TYR A 68 2.65 22.14 -2.27
N PRO A 69 3.92 22.24 -1.82
CA PRO A 69 4.95 21.19 -1.80
C PRO A 69 5.00 20.32 -0.53
N LYS A 70 4.19 20.60 0.50
CA LYS A 70 4.21 19.86 1.78
C LYS A 70 3.78 18.40 1.61
N CYS A 71 2.84 18.13 0.71
CA CYS A 71 2.47 16.79 0.28
C CYS A 71 2.72 16.63 -1.22
N LYS A 72 3.56 15.66 -1.58
CA LYS A 72 3.97 15.36 -2.97
C LYS A 72 3.18 14.20 -3.59
N PHE A 73 2.04 13.83 -2.99
CA PHE A 73 1.19 12.79 -3.56
C PHE A 73 0.69 13.20 -4.96
N THR A 74 0.88 12.32 -5.92
CA THR A 74 0.34 12.42 -7.28
C THR A 74 -0.28 11.10 -7.67
N PHE A 75 -1.42 11.16 -8.34
CA PHE A 75 -2.10 10.00 -8.89
C PHE A 75 -2.28 10.17 -10.39
N ARG A 76 -1.91 9.13 -11.12
CA ARG A 76 -2.17 8.93 -12.54
C ARG A 76 -3.02 7.67 -12.64
N GLY A 77 -4.25 7.84 -13.10
CA GLY A 77 -5.13 6.74 -13.48
C GLY A 77 -4.92 6.40 -14.94
#